data_AF-A0A8T4Z1B9-F1
#
_entry.id   AF-A0A8T4Z1B9-F1
#
_cell.length_a   1.000
_cell.length_b   1.000
_cell.length_c   1.000
_cell.angle_alpha   90.00
_cell.angle_beta   90.00
_cell.angle_gamma   90.00
#
_symmetry.space_group_name_H-M   'P 1'
#
loop_
_entity.id
_entity.type
_entity.pdbx_description
1 polymer ?
#
loop_
_entity_poly.entity_id
_entity_poly.type
_entity_poly.pdbx_seq_one_letter_code
_entity_poly.pdbx_strand_id
1 'polypeptide(L)'
;EGKTDMEKLANGELVYTGALRTNVAAIVSCVPLRGRMLRVSSEFFAQSGDVHLVLEHISEEEYHVDTADCRGKTRVEAMARLARVVCADIEMLNHSELTDMAQYIYERQVEQISQALTQVYLRVRRQVMDNIPVVVTGIGRKFLGKRAAEQIGLKNIVDLGERLGSHVASATPSVGVALMAAEMFEGGIQWKPQLRLEGAYPKTRLL
;
A
#
# COMPACT_ATOMS: atom_id res chain seq x y z
N GLU A 1 -1.06 -11.72 17.89
CA GLU A 1 -1.98 -12.39 18.85
C GLU A 1 -3.16 -13.03 18.13
N GLY A 2 -3.70 -12.43 17.06
CA GLY A 2 -4.83 -12.96 16.32
C GLY A 2 -4.50 -14.21 15.50
N LYS A 3 -5.36 -15.23 15.61
CA LYS A 3 -5.33 -16.46 14.80
C LYS A 3 -6.43 -16.45 13.73
N THR A 4 -7.49 -15.69 13.95
CA THR A 4 -8.58 -15.44 13.00
C THR A 4 -8.58 -14.00 12.51
N ASP A 5 -9.24 -13.71 11.39
CA ASP A 5 -9.29 -12.34 10.86
C ASP A 5 -10.08 -11.39 11.76
N MET A 6 -11.11 -11.88 12.44
CA MET A 6 -11.83 -11.10 13.47
C MET A 6 -10.89 -10.68 14.61
N GLU A 7 -10.07 -11.61 15.10
CA GLU A 7 -9.09 -11.30 16.14
C GLU A 7 -8.02 -10.34 15.61
N LYS A 8 -7.54 -10.51 14.38
CA LYS A 8 -6.56 -9.58 13.80
C LYS A 8 -7.12 -8.17 13.65
N LEU A 9 -8.38 -8.03 13.26
CA LEU A 9 -9.09 -6.75 13.22
C LEU A 9 -9.14 -6.10 14.61
N ALA A 10 -9.56 -6.87 15.64
CA ALA A 10 -9.62 -6.36 17.02
C ALA A 10 -8.24 -5.94 17.57
N ASN A 11 -7.17 -6.58 17.08
CA ASN A 11 -5.80 -6.39 17.53
C ASN A 11 -5.00 -5.36 16.69
N GLY A 12 -5.58 -4.79 15.64
CA GLY A 12 -4.86 -3.90 14.72
C GLY A 12 -3.79 -4.61 13.87
N GLU A 13 -3.86 -5.94 13.77
CA GLU A 13 -2.96 -6.78 12.96
C GLU A 13 -3.46 -6.93 11.52
N LEU A 14 -4.72 -6.54 11.27
CA LEU A 14 -5.34 -6.46 9.96
C LEU A 14 -6.05 -5.11 9.83
N VAL A 15 -5.74 -4.36 8.78
CA VAL A 15 -6.44 -3.13 8.40
C VAL A 15 -7.05 -3.37 7.04
N TYR A 16 -8.36 -3.12 6.89
CA TYR A 16 -9.08 -3.39 5.65
C TYR A 16 -8.95 -2.23 4.65
N THR A 17 -7.70 -1.92 4.30
CA THR A 17 -7.31 -0.91 3.33
C THR A 17 -6.16 -1.41 2.48
N GLY A 18 -6.12 -1.03 1.20
CA GLY A 18 -5.11 -1.51 0.27
C GLY A 18 -4.79 -0.48 -0.80
N ALA A 19 -3.78 -0.75 -1.62
CA ALA A 19 -3.35 0.20 -2.64
C ALA A 19 -4.42 0.39 -3.74
N LEU A 20 -5.10 -0.67 -4.19
CA LEU A 20 -5.89 -0.57 -5.44
C LEU A 20 -7.40 -0.59 -5.26
N ARG A 21 -7.92 -1.40 -4.32
CA ARG A 21 -9.34 -1.83 -4.32
C ARG A 21 -10.23 -1.16 -3.28
N THR A 22 -9.68 -0.31 -2.42
CA THR A 22 -10.46 0.22 -1.29
C THR A 22 -11.37 1.34 -1.77
N ASN A 23 -12.69 1.20 -1.60
CA ASN A 23 -13.65 2.28 -1.86
C ASN A 23 -13.23 3.53 -1.05
N VAL A 24 -13.15 4.69 -1.69
CA VAL A 24 -12.80 5.96 -1.04
C VAL A 24 -13.71 6.26 0.15
N ALA A 25 -14.99 5.90 0.09
CA ALA A 25 -15.94 6.06 1.19
C ALA A 25 -15.63 5.20 2.44
N ALA A 26 -14.81 4.15 2.30
CA ALA A 26 -14.29 3.36 3.42
C ALA A 26 -13.04 4.00 4.06
N ILE A 27 -12.42 4.97 3.39
CA ILE A 27 -11.24 5.69 3.87
C ILE A 27 -11.66 6.98 4.57
N VAL A 28 -12.58 7.74 3.98
CA VAL A 28 -13.02 9.05 4.48
C VAL A 28 -14.54 9.18 4.44
N SER A 29 -15.10 9.95 5.38
CA SER A 29 -16.51 10.37 5.37
C SER A 29 -16.72 11.78 4.81
N CYS A 30 -15.65 12.57 4.72
CA CYS A 30 -15.66 13.92 4.17
C CYS A 30 -14.29 14.31 3.61
N VAL A 31 -14.27 15.28 2.70
CA VAL A 31 -13.06 15.84 2.08
C VAL A 31 -13.09 17.37 2.10
N PRO A 32 -11.93 18.04 2.25
CA PRO A 32 -11.84 19.49 2.15
C PRO A 32 -11.98 19.93 0.69
N LEU A 33 -12.86 20.90 0.42
CA LEU A 33 -13.00 21.52 -0.89
C LEU A 33 -13.49 22.97 -0.71
N ARG A 34 -12.81 23.93 -1.35
CA ARG A 34 -13.18 25.37 -1.34
C ARG A 34 -13.47 25.92 0.07
N GLY A 35 -12.62 25.57 1.04
CA GLY A 35 -12.73 26.01 2.43
C GLY A 35 -13.88 25.37 3.23
N ARG A 36 -14.49 24.29 2.74
CA ARG A 36 -15.55 23.55 3.41
C ARG A 36 -15.21 22.06 3.49
N MET A 37 -15.76 21.37 4.49
CA MET A 37 -15.75 19.91 4.53
C MET A 37 -17.00 19.38 3.85
N LEU A 38 -16.86 18.76 2.68
CA LEU A 38 -17.96 18.13 1.96
C LEU A 38 -18.05 16.66 2.36
N ARG A 39 -19.27 16.17 2.58
CA ARG A 39 -19.50 14.73 2.76
C ARG A 39 -19.26 14.00 1.45
N VAL A 40 -18.68 12.82 1.53
CA VAL A 40 -18.52 11.95 0.35
C VAL A 40 -19.76 11.08 0.14
N SER A 41 -20.04 10.73 -1.10
CA SER A 41 -21.02 9.69 -1.46
C SER A 41 -20.52 8.32 -0.98
N SER A 42 -21.44 7.45 -0.53
CA SER A 42 -21.14 6.06 -0.22
C SER A 42 -21.04 5.15 -1.46
N GLU A 43 -21.50 5.64 -2.61
CA GLU A 43 -21.46 4.92 -3.87
C GLU A 43 -20.02 4.57 -4.28
N PHE A 44 -19.85 3.44 -4.96
CA PHE A 44 -18.56 3.01 -5.47
C PHE A 44 -18.20 3.80 -6.73
N PHE A 45 -17.78 5.06 -6.55
CA PHE A 45 -17.35 5.94 -7.65
C PHE A 45 -15.85 5.96 -7.86
N ALA A 46 -15.07 5.82 -6.79
CA ALA A 46 -13.61 5.81 -6.83
C ALA A 46 -13.06 4.86 -5.78
N GLN A 47 -11.86 4.35 -6.05
CA GLN A 47 -11.11 3.48 -5.15
C GLN A 47 -9.69 4.00 -4.93
N SER A 48 -8.98 3.42 -3.97
CA SER A 48 -7.62 3.81 -3.59
C SER A 48 -6.63 3.81 -4.77
N GLY A 49 -6.85 2.95 -5.78
CA GLY A 49 -6.07 2.97 -7.02
C GLY A 49 -6.16 4.30 -7.76
N ASP A 50 -7.34 4.94 -7.77
CA ASP A 50 -7.53 6.26 -8.39
C ASP A 50 -6.75 7.35 -7.63
N VAL A 51 -6.80 7.29 -6.29
CA VAL A 51 -6.05 8.20 -5.42
C VAL A 51 -4.55 8.09 -5.70
N HIS A 52 -4.02 6.87 -5.73
CA HIS A 52 -2.60 6.63 -5.92
C HIS A 52 -2.12 6.90 -7.34
N LEU A 53 -2.97 6.72 -8.35
CA LEU A 53 -2.65 7.12 -9.71
C LEU A 53 -2.62 8.65 -9.86
N VAL A 54 -3.56 9.37 -9.24
CA VAL A 54 -3.59 10.84 -9.25
C VAL A 54 -2.36 11.45 -8.59
N LEU A 55 -1.87 10.82 -7.51
CA LEU A 55 -0.66 11.20 -6.78
C LEU A 55 0.63 10.59 -7.34
N GLU A 56 0.56 9.86 -8.46
CA GLU A 56 1.72 9.24 -9.12
C GLU A 56 2.49 8.25 -8.20
N HIS A 57 1.82 7.68 -7.20
CA HIS A 57 2.37 6.61 -6.37
C HIS A 57 2.46 5.27 -7.11
N ILE A 58 1.62 5.09 -8.13
CA ILE A 58 1.58 3.93 -9.02
C ILE A 58 1.49 4.40 -10.47
N SER A 59 1.97 3.58 -11.40
CA SER A 59 1.75 3.78 -12.84
C SER A 59 0.39 3.24 -13.30
N GLU A 60 0.00 3.54 -14.55
CA GLU A 60 -1.21 2.98 -15.16
C GLU A 60 -1.13 1.45 -15.28
N GLU A 61 0.06 0.90 -15.56
CA GLU A 61 0.32 -0.54 -15.64
C GLU A 61 0.20 -1.23 -14.28
N GLU A 62 0.56 -0.53 -13.20
CA GLU A 62 0.44 -1.04 -11.83
C GLU A 62 -1.02 -1.08 -11.35
N TYR A 63 -1.92 -0.30 -11.95
CA TYR A 63 -3.36 -0.31 -11.67
C TYR A 63 -4.08 -1.47 -12.39
N HIS A 64 -3.74 -2.71 -12.04
CA HIS A 64 -4.19 -3.92 -12.74
C HIS A 64 -5.60 -4.42 -12.34
N VAL A 65 -6.36 -3.71 -11.51
CA VAL A 65 -7.73 -4.09 -11.10
C VAL A 65 -8.78 -3.32 -11.92
N ASP A 66 -10.02 -3.78 -11.94
CA ASP A 66 -11.10 -3.06 -12.63
C ASP A 66 -11.38 -1.71 -11.95
N THR A 67 -11.64 -0.69 -12.76
CA THR A 67 -12.06 0.63 -12.29
C THR A 67 -13.53 0.62 -11.92
N ALA A 68 -13.94 1.51 -11.01
CA ALA A 68 -15.32 1.55 -10.51
C ALA A 68 -16.37 1.81 -11.60
N ASP A 69 -15.99 2.50 -12.67
CA ASP A 69 -16.82 2.80 -13.84
C ASP A 69 -16.49 1.94 -15.07
N CYS A 70 -15.60 0.94 -14.92
CA CYS A 70 -15.08 0.09 -15.99
C CYS A 70 -14.43 0.87 -17.15
N ARG A 71 -14.02 2.12 -16.94
CA ARG A 71 -13.28 2.93 -17.93
C ARG A 71 -11.77 2.76 -17.78
N GLY A 72 -11.01 3.52 -18.56
CA GLY A 72 -9.57 3.45 -18.55
C GLY A 72 -8.94 3.90 -17.24
N LYS A 73 -7.62 3.72 -17.20
CA LYS A 73 -6.75 3.90 -16.04
C LYS A 73 -5.79 5.04 -16.28
N THR A 74 -6.21 6.04 -17.04
CA THR A 74 -5.45 7.28 -17.17
C THR A 74 -5.64 8.15 -15.93
N ARG A 75 -4.67 9.02 -15.66
CA ARG A 75 -4.75 9.98 -14.55
C ARG A 75 -6.00 10.86 -14.63
N VAL A 76 -6.40 11.26 -15.84
CA VAL A 76 -7.61 12.07 -16.08
C VAL A 76 -8.89 11.29 -15.77
N GLU A 77 -8.96 10.02 -16.13
CA GLU A 77 -10.12 9.18 -15.80
C GLU A 77 -10.22 8.89 -14.29
N ALA A 78 -9.09 8.71 -13.61
CA ALA A 78 -9.07 8.62 -12.14
C ALA A 78 -9.55 9.91 -11.47
N MET A 79 -9.16 11.08 -12.00
CA MET A 79 -9.67 12.38 -11.56
C MET A 79 -11.18 12.51 -11.78
N ALA A 80 -11.71 12.05 -12.92
CA ALA A 80 -13.15 12.03 -13.18
C ALA A 80 -13.91 11.16 -12.17
N ARG A 81 -13.36 9.99 -11.81
CA ARG A 81 -13.91 9.13 -10.75
C ARG A 81 -13.87 9.81 -9.38
N LEU A 82 -12.76 10.48 -9.03
CA LEU A 82 -12.66 11.24 -7.77
C LEU A 82 -13.65 12.41 -7.69
N ALA A 83 -13.94 13.11 -8.79
CA ALA A 83 -14.94 14.18 -8.80
C ALA A 83 -16.33 13.69 -8.34
N ARG A 84 -16.71 12.47 -8.79
CA ARG A 84 -17.99 11.85 -8.46
C ARG A 84 -18.14 11.52 -6.97
N VAL A 85 -17.03 11.38 -6.24
CA VAL A 85 -17.04 11.15 -4.78
C VAL A 85 -17.77 12.26 -4.03
N VAL A 86 -17.75 13.50 -4.54
CA VAL A 86 -18.48 14.65 -3.99
C VAL A 86 -19.70 15.03 -4.85
N CYS A 87 -20.22 14.07 -5.62
CA CYS A 87 -21.33 14.26 -6.56
C CYS A 87 -21.10 15.38 -7.59
N ALA A 88 -19.84 15.59 -7.99
CA ALA A 88 -19.45 16.52 -9.04
C ALA A 88 -18.99 15.78 -10.29
N ASP A 89 -18.90 16.50 -11.41
CA ASP A 89 -18.24 16.04 -12.63
C ASP A 89 -16.88 16.74 -12.82
N ILE A 90 -16.03 16.18 -13.70
CA ILE A 90 -14.68 16.69 -13.93
C ILE A 90 -14.64 18.15 -14.40
N GLU A 91 -15.69 18.65 -15.04
CA GLU A 91 -15.79 20.04 -15.49
C GLU A 91 -16.08 21.02 -14.34
N MET A 92 -16.56 20.52 -13.18
CA MET A 92 -16.91 21.34 -12.03
C MET A 92 -15.73 21.60 -11.08
N LEU A 93 -14.68 20.78 -11.17
CA LEU A 93 -13.51 20.79 -10.30
C LEU A 93 -12.24 20.91 -11.13
N ASN A 94 -11.31 21.76 -10.71
CA ASN A 94 -10.03 21.86 -11.39
C ASN A 94 -9.04 20.76 -10.94
N HIS A 95 -7.95 20.59 -11.68
CA HIS A 95 -6.93 19.58 -11.39
C HIS A 95 -6.30 19.72 -9.99
N SER A 96 -6.12 20.95 -9.48
CA SER A 96 -5.57 21.18 -8.14
C SER A 96 -6.54 20.68 -7.09
N GLU A 97 -7.83 21.03 -7.21
CA GLU A 97 -8.88 20.59 -6.29
C GLU A 97 -8.95 19.06 -6.19
N LEU A 98 -8.86 18.37 -7.33
CA LEU A 98 -8.88 16.90 -7.38
C LEU A 98 -7.60 16.28 -6.82
N THR A 99 -6.45 16.92 -7.03
CA THR A 99 -5.17 16.47 -6.45
C THR A 99 -5.15 16.68 -4.94
N ASP A 100 -5.66 17.80 -4.44
CA ASP A 100 -5.77 18.10 -3.01
C ASP A 100 -6.75 17.13 -2.32
N MET A 101 -7.86 16.81 -2.97
CA MET A 101 -8.77 15.76 -2.51
C MET A 101 -8.07 14.40 -2.42
N ALA A 102 -7.32 13.99 -3.46
CA ALA A 102 -6.56 12.74 -3.47
C ALA A 102 -5.52 12.72 -2.33
N GLN A 103 -4.77 13.81 -2.15
CA GLN A 103 -3.78 13.96 -1.09
C GLN A 103 -4.41 13.79 0.29
N TYR A 104 -5.54 14.44 0.55
CA TYR A 104 -6.27 14.30 1.80
C TYR A 104 -6.75 12.86 2.05
N ILE A 105 -7.32 12.20 1.03
CA ILE A 105 -7.78 10.80 1.14
C ILE A 105 -6.59 9.88 1.45
N TYR A 106 -5.47 10.07 0.77
CA TYR A 106 -4.24 9.31 1.00
C TYR A 106 -3.71 9.50 2.42
N GLU A 107 -3.66 10.72 2.93
CA GLU A 107 -3.23 10.99 4.31
C GLU A 107 -4.11 10.28 5.34
N ARG A 108 -5.44 10.28 5.12
CA ARG A 108 -6.39 9.54 5.97
C ARG A 108 -6.18 8.02 5.87
N GLN A 109 -5.84 7.51 4.70
CA GLN A 109 -5.50 6.10 4.51
C GLN A 109 -4.22 5.70 5.26
N VAL A 110 -3.17 6.51 5.16
CA VAL A 110 -1.92 6.31 5.89
C VAL A 110 -2.16 6.39 7.39
N GLU A 111 -3.03 7.30 7.84
CA GLU A 111 -3.41 7.42 9.25
C GLU A 111 -4.10 6.16 9.78
N GLN A 112 -5.04 5.56 9.04
CA GLN A 112 -5.66 4.28 9.42
C GLN A 112 -4.61 3.19 9.65
N ILE A 113 -3.62 3.08 8.76
CA ILE A 113 -2.52 2.11 8.87
C ILE A 113 -1.62 2.45 10.07
N SER A 114 -1.30 3.73 10.25
CA SER A 114 -0.44 4.24 11.34
C SER A 114 -1.04 3.96 12.72
N GLN A 115 -2.36 4.13 12.86
CA GLN A 115 -3.09 3.86 14.11
C GLN A 115 -3.01 2.38 14.48
N ALA A 116 -3.29 1.48 13.54
CA ALA A 116 -3.19 0.04 13.75
C ALA A 116 -1.74 -0.41 14.02
N LEU A 117 -0.77 0.13 13.27
CA LEU A 117 0.65 -0.12 13.50
C LEU A 117 1.08 0.33 14.90
N THR A 118 0.60 1.47 15.40
CA THR A 118 0.85 1.94 16.76
C THR A 118 0.34 0.94 17.80
N GLN A 119 -0.89 0.41 17.62
CA GLN A 119 -1.46 -0.59 18.51
C GLN A 119 -0.59 -1.86 18.59
N VAL A 120 -0.11 -2.36 17.44
CA VAL A 120 0.78 -3.53 17.39
C VAL A 120 2.13 -3.19 18.02
N TYR A 121 2.76 -2.08 17.63
CA TYR A 121 4.08 -1.68 18.08
C TYR A 121 4.15 -1.50 19.60
N LEU A 122 3.14 -0.85 20.20
CA LEU A 122 3.07 -0.64 21.66
C LEU A 122 2.97 -1.95 22.45
N ARG A 123 2.40 -3.01 21.86
CA ARG A 123 2.35 -4.34 22.49
C ARG A 123 3.67 -5.07 22.35
N VAL A 124 4.23 -5.11 21.14
CA VAL A 124 5.48 -5.84 20.84
C VAL A 124 6.67 -5.24 21.61
N ARG A 125 6.78 -3.90 21.68
CA ARG A 125 7.89 -3.23 22.39
C ARG A 125 7.96 -3.51 23.89
N ARG A 126 6.89 -4.02 24.50
CA ARG A 126 6.90 -4.45 25.91
C ARG A 126 7.59 -5.79 26.11
N GLN A 127 7.75 -6.56 25.03
CA GLN A 127 8.25 -7.93 25.04
C GLN A 127 9.67 -8.05 24.46
N VAL A 128 10.11 -7.09 23.66
CA VAL A 128 11.37 -7.13 22.90
C VAL A 128 12.17 -5.84 23.16
N MET A 129 13.52 -5.94 23.14
CA MET A 129 14.45 -4.81 23.28
C MET A 129 14.20 -3.69 22.26
N ASP A 130 14.81 -2.53 22.52
CA ASP A 130 14.81 -1.37 21.64
C ASP A 130 15.24 -1.73 20.19
N ASN A 131 14.63 -1.04 19.22
CA ASN A 131 14.91 -1.12 17.77
C ASN A 131 14.25 -2.26 16.95
N ILE A 132 12.98 -2.57 17.21
CA ILE A 132 12.18 -3.52 16.41
C ILE A 132 12.13 -3.10 14.92
N PRO A 133 12.54 -3.96 13.97
CA PRO A 133 12.44 -3.67 12.55
C PRO A 133 10.99 -3.76 12.05
N VAL A 134 10.59 -2.82 11.19
CA VAL A 134 9.36 -2.90 10.40
C VAL A 134 9.72 -3.31 8.99
N VAL A 135 9.24 -4.48 8.57
CA VAL A 135 9.48 -5.00 7.22
C VAL A 135 8.28 -4.62 6.34
N VAL A 136 8.53 -3.95 5.22
CA VAL A 136 7.49 -3.55 4.27
C VAL A 136 7.64 -4.28 2.95
N THR A 137 6.50 -4.68 2.36
CA THR A 137 6.45 -5.39 1.09
C THR A 137 5.13 -5.13 0.34
N GLY A 138 5.00 -5.64 -0.88
CA GLY A 138 3.86 -5.41 -1.76
C GLY A 138 3.96 -4.10 -2.55
N ILE A 139 2.93 -3.85 -3.36
CA ILE A 139 2.79 -2.65 -4.20
C ILE A 139 2.80 -1.36 -3.35
N GLY A 140 2.10 -1.37 -2.22
CA GLY A 140 1.99 -0.23 -1.30
C GLY A 140 3.16 -0.03 -0.34
N ARG A 141 4.26 -0.78 -0.47
CA ARG A 141 5.34 -0.79 0.53
C ARG A 141 5.98 0.59 0.76
N LYS A 142 6.15 1.38 -0.30
CA LYS A 142 6.83 2.68 -0.25
C LYS A 142 5.92 3.81 0.23
N PHE A 143 4.70 3.88 -0.30
CA PHE A 143 3.80 5.00 -0.06
C PHE A 143 2.75 4.71 1.03
N LEU A 144 2.40 3.46 1.33
CA LEU A 144 1.53 3.14 2.48
C LEU A 144 2.34 2.64 3.67
N GLY A 145 3.02 1.50 3.52
CA GLY A 145 3.68 0.80 4.63
C GLY A 145 4.81 1.61 5.28
N LYS A 146 5.78 2.03 4.47
CA LYS A 146 6.92 2.84 4.93
C LYS A 146 6.44 4.19 5.45
N ARG A 147 5.54 4.87 4.73
CA ARG A 147 4.98 6.15 5.15
C ARG A 147 4.27 6.06 6.51
N ALA A 148 3.49 5.01 6.75
CA ALA A 148 2.80 4.80 8.03
C ALA A 148 3.77 4.53 9.18
N ALA A 149 4.83 3.75 8.93
CA ALA A 149 5.89 3.52 9.92
C ALA A 149 6.65 4.81 10.25
N GLU A 150 7.00 5.61 9.25
CA GLU A 150 7.63 6.92 9.41
C GLU A 150 6.72 7.89 10.18
N GLN A 151 5.41 7.88 9.91
CA GLN A 151 4.43 8.74 10.58
C GLN A 151 4.37 8.53 12.10
N ILE A 152 4.65 7.31 12.58
CA ILE A 152 4.69 7.00 14.02
C ILE A 152 6.12 7.03 14.59
N GLY A 153 7.09 7.53 13.81
CA GLY A 153 8.46 7.78 14.26
C GLY A 153 9.41 6.58 14.19
N LEU A 154 9.02 5.48 13.52
CA LEU A 154 9.89 4.32 13.38
C LEU A 154 10.97 4.57 12.32
N LYS A 155 12.22 4.27 12.69
CA LYS A 155 13.41 4.51 11.84
C LYS A 155 13.98 3.23 11.23
N ASN A 156 13.78 2.09 11.88
CA ASN A 156 14.28 0.80 11.41
C ASN A 156 13.27 0.16 10.45
N ILE A 157 13.20 0.70 9.24
CA ILE A 157 12.29 0.21 8.19
C ILE A 157 13.11 -0.55 7.15
N VAL A 158 12.70 -1.78 6.87
CA VAL A 158 13.31 -2.66 5.90
C VAL A 158 12.36 -2.86 4.72
N ASP A 159 12.69 -2.27 3.57
CA ASP A 159 11.97 -2.52 2.32
C ASP A 159 12.51 -3.80 1.65
N LEU A 160 11.67 -4.84 1.55
CA LEU A 160 12.08 -6.09 0.92
C LEU A 160 12.39 -5.94 -0.56
N GLY A 161 11.71 -5.02 -1.26
CA GLY A 161 11.98 -4.74 -2.67
C GLY A 161 13.32 -4.06 -2.89
N GLU A 162 13.78 -3.24 -1.95
CA GLU A 162 15.13 -2.65 -2.00
C GLU A 162 16.21 -3.69 -1.69
N ARG A 163 15.93 -4.65 -0.80
CA ARG A 163 16.90 -5.69 -0.41
C ARG A 163 17.00 -6.86 -1.37
N LEU A 164 15.88 -7.30 -1.93
CA LEU A 164 15.76 -8.54 -2.69
C LEU A 164 15.32 -8.32 -4.15
N GLY A 165 15.02 -7.08 -4.53
CA GLY A 165 14.52 -6.72 -5.86
C GLY A 165 13.01 -6.46 -5.88
N SER A 166 12.57 -5.52 -6.72
CA SER A 166 11.17 -5.09 -6.79
C SER A 166 10.19 -6.22 -7.12
N HIS A 167 10.59 -7.17 -7.95
CA HIS A 167 9.79 -8.35 -8.30
C HIS A 167 9.50 -9.26 -7.09
N VAL A 168 10.42 -9.34 -6.12
CA VAL A 168 10.21 -10.10 -4.87
C VAL A 168 9.15 -9.45 -4.00
N ALA A 169 9.08 -8.12 -3.98
CA ALA A 169 8.05 -7.42 -3.20
C ALA A 169 6.62 -7.71 -3.71
N SER A 170 6.47 -7.97 -5.01
CA SER A 170 5.17 -8.32 -5.61
C SER A 170 4.78 -9.79 -5.42
N ALA A 171 5.72 -10.65 -5.01
CA ALA A 171 5.54 -12.09 -4.86
C ALA A 171 6.12 -12.62 -3.54
N THR A 172 6.10 -11.82 -2.47
CA THR A 172 6.76 -12.16 -1.21
C THR A 172 6.34 -13.51 -0.61
N PRO A 173 5.06 -13.93 -0.67
CA PRO A 173 4.67 -15.25 -0.18
C PRO A 173 5.39 -16.40 -0.88
N SER A 174 5.55 -16.36 -2.20
CA SER A 174 6.22 -17.45 -2.94
C SER A 174 7.72 -17.49 -2.66
N VAL A 175 8.36 -16.32 -2.57
CA VAL A 175 9.78 -16.22 -2.17
C VAL A 175 9.98 -16.72 -0.74
N GLY A 176 9.10 -16.33 0.19
CA GLY A 176 9.15 -16.80 1.58
C GLY A 176 9.07 -18.33 1.68
N VAL A 177 8.12 -18.95 0.98
CA VAL A 177 7.99 -20.41 0.95
C VAL A 177 9.21 -21.09 0.33
N ALA A 178 9.75 -20.55 -0.76
CA ALA A 178 10.97 -21.08 -1.38
C ALA A 178 12.18 -21.04 -0.43
N LEU A 179 12.36 -19.93 0.30
CA LEU A 179 13.44 -19.79 1.28
C LEU A 179 13.25 -20.74 2.47
N MET A 180 12.03 -20.89 3.00
CA MET A 180 11.76 -21.86 4.08
C MET A 180 12.04 -23.30 3.64
N ALA A 181 11.67 -23.66 2.40
CA ALA A 181 11.94 -24.99 1.86
C ALA A 181 13.45 -25.23 1.67
N ALA A 182 14.17 -24.28 1.09
CA ALA A 182 15.62 -24.40 0.91
C ALA A 182 16.37 -24.45 2.26
N GLU A 183 15.93 -23.71 3.28
CA GLU A 183 16.51 -23.79 4.62
C GLU A 183 16.32 -25.19 5.22
N MET A 184 15.14 -25.79 5.05
CA MET A 184 14.83 -27.14 5.52
C MET A 184 15.69 -28.22 4.85
N PHE A 185 16.00 -28.09 3.55
CA PHE A 185 16.77 -29.10 2.82
C PHE A 185 18.29 -28.91 2.89
N GLU A 186 18.76 -27.66 2.95
CA GLU A 186 20.20 -27.33 2.86
C GLU A 186 20.85 -27.03 4.22
N GLY A 187 20.07 -27.03 5.32
CA GLY A 187 20.61 -26.83 6.68
C GLY A 187 21.04 -25.39 6.98
N GLY A 188 20.59 -24.42 6.18
CA GLY A 188 20.83 -22.99 6.35
C GLY A 188 21.18 -22.29 5.05
N ILE A 189 20.54 -21.15 4.77
CA ILE A 189 20.83 -20.33 3.59
C ILE A 189 21.75 -19.17 3.99
N GLN A 190 23.00 -19.18 3.52
CA GLN A 190 23.86 -18.01 3.62
C GLN A 190 23.53 -17.01 2.51
N TRP A 191 22.81 -15.96 2.87
CA TRP A 191 22.55 -14.86 1.94
C TRP A 191 23.83 -14.05 1.69
N LYS A 192 24.31 -14.02 0.45
CA LYS A 192 25.35 -13.10 0.00
C LYS A 192 24.69 -11.94 -0.76
N PRO A 193 24.54 -10.75 -0.16
CA PRO A 193 23.91 -9.61 -0.83
C PRO A 193 24.88 -9.00 -1.83
N GLN A 194 25.04 -9.60 -3.00
CA GLN A 194 25.74 -9.02 -4.16
C GLN A 194 25.36 -9.77 -5.43
N LEU A 195 24.40 -9.21 -6.16
CA LEU A 195 24.45 -9.06 -7.62
C LEU A 195 23.31 -8.12 -7.99
N ARG A 196 23.65 -6.87 -8.31
CA ARG A 196 22.81 -6.12 -9.26
C ARG A 196 22.62 -7.05 -10.44
N LEU A 197 21.37 -7.28 -10.84
CA LEU A 197 21.06 -7.88 -12.14
C LEU A 197 21.42 -6.85 -13.23
N GLU A 198 22.71 -6.57 -13.39
CA GLU A 198 23.23 -6.02 -14.63
C GLU A 198 23.43 -7.20 -15.58
N GLY A 199 22.56 -7.23 -16.58
CA GLY A 199 22.56 -8.08 -17.78
C GLY A 199 23.50 -9.30 -17.82
N ALA A 200 22.92 -10.49 -17.72
CA ALA A 200 23.19 -11.63 -18.60
C ALA A 200 22.37 -12.82 -18.09
N TYR A 201 21.50 -13.37 -18.93
CA TYR A 201 21.10 -14.76 -18.80
C TYR A 201 22.24 -15.61 -19.37
N PRO A 202 22.94 -16.46 -18.60
CA PRO A 202 23.61 -17.61 -19.17
C PRO A 202 22.61 -18.77 -19.19
N LYS A 203 22.29 -19.25 -20.39
CA LYS A 203 21.73 -20.59 -20.59
C LYS A 203 22.69 -21.61 -19.97
N THR A 204 22.29 -22.30 -18.92
CA THR A 204 22.93 -23.57 -18.57
C THR A 204 21.96 -24.54 -17.91
N ARG A 205 21.61 -25.56 -18.71
CA ARG A 205 21.14 -26.91 -18.39
C ARG A 205 20.48 -27.14 -17.02
N LEU A 206 19.16 -27.29 -17.06
CA LEU A 206 18.46 -28.32 -16.29
C LEU A 206 19.04 -29.70 -16.65
N LEU A 207 19.06 -30.61 -15.68
CA LEU A 207 19.04 -32.05 -15.97
C LEU A 207 17.89 -32.37 -16.93
#